data_AF-A0A3D3PL30-F1
#
_entry.id   AF-A0A3D3PL30-F1
#
_cell.length_a   1.000
_cell.length_b   1.000
_cell.length_c   1.000
_cell.angle_alpha   90.00
_cell.angle_beta   90.00
_cell.angle_gamma   90.00
#
_symmetry.space_group_name_H-M   'P 1'
#
loop_
_entity.id
_entity.type
_entity.pdbx_description
1 polymer ?
#
loop_
_entity_poly.entity_id
_entity_poly.type
_entity_poly.pdbx_seq_one_letter_code
_entity_poly.pdbx_strand_id
1 'polypeptide(L)' 'GDYLGDQDAIEFMCREAPQVVYELEHFGMPFDRNPDGTIYQRPFGG' A
#
# COMPACT_ATOMS: atom_id res chain seq x y z
N GLY A 1 8.87 -13.25 -7.78
CA GLY A 1 7.98 -13.70 -8.86
C GLY A 1 8.85 -14.03 -10.05
N ASP A 2 9.02 -15.32 -10.35
CA ASP A 2 9.92 -15.84 -11.40
C ASP A 2 9.42 -15.52 -12.82
N TYR A 3 9.22 -14.23 -13.14
CA TYR A 3 8.76 -13.72 -14.44
C TYR A 3 7.40 -14.24 -14.91
N LEU A 4 6.65 -14.91 -14.04
CA LEU A 4 5.32 -15.45 -14.30
C LEU A 4 4.19 -14.44 -14.03
N GLY A 5 4.52 -13.33 -13.36
CA GLY A 5 3.58 -12.25 -13.10
C GLY A 5 3.50 -11.33 -14.30
N ASP A 6 2.27 -10.90 -14.62
CA ASP A 6 2.04 -9.86 -15.61
C ASP A 6 2.65 -8.54 -15.08
N GLN A 7 3.70 -8.07 -15.75
CA GLN A 7 4.47 -6.92 -15.31
C GLN A 7 3.66 -5.62 -15.39
N ASP A 8 2.73 -5.51 -16.34
CA ASP A 8 1.90 -4.32 -16.52
C ASP A 8 0.89 -4.22 -15.37
N ALA A 9 0.32 -5.37 -14.96
CA ALA A 9 -0.57 -5.44 -13.81
C ALA A 9 0.17 -5.16 -12.50
N ILE A 10 1.41 -5.65 -12.35
CA ILE A 10 2.26 -5.36 -11.18
C ILE A 10 2.61 -3.87 -11.13
N GLU A 11 2.98 -3.27 -12.26
CA GLU A 11 3.30 -1.84 -12.32
C GLU A 11 2.09 -0.98 -11.98
N PHE A 12 0.92 -1.30 -12.55
CA PHE A 12 -0.33 -0.63 -12.21
C PHE A 12 -0.64 -0.73 -10.71
N MET A 13 -0.58 -1.94 -10.15
CA MET A 13 -0.80 -2.15 -8.71
C MET A 13 0.15 -1.31 -7.85
N CYS A 14 1.45 -1.29 -8.16
CA CYS A 14 2.44 -0.53 -7.40
C CYS A 14 2.21 0.99 -7.50
N ARG A 15 1.72 1.48 -8.66
CA ARG A 15 1.40 2.91 -8.85
C ARG A 15 0.13 3.34 -8.11
N GLU A 16 -0.90 2.49 -8.12
CA GLU A 16 -2.21 2.81 -7.53
C GLU A 16 -2.26 2.55 -6.01
N ALA A 17 -1.45 1.63 -5.48
CA ALA A 17 -1.49 1.22 -4.07
C ALA A 17 -1.44 2.39 -3.07
N PRO A 18 -0.59 3.43 -3.21
CA PRO A 18 -0.57 4.55 -2.26
C PRO A 18 -1.89 5.34 -2.22
N GLN A 19 -2.54 5.51 -3.38
CA GLN A 19 -3.81 6.24 -3.47
C GLN A 19 -4.93 5.43 -2.82
N VAL A 20 -5.00 4.13 -3.10
CA VAL A 20 -5.99 3.23 -2.49
C VAL A 20 -5.84 3.18 -0.96
N VAL A 21 -4.61 3.17 -0.44
CA VAL A 21 -4.37 3.21 1.03
C VAL A 21 -4.89 4.52 1.64
N TYR A 22 -4.69 5.65 0.96
CA TYR A 22 -5.21 6.94 1.40
C TYR A 22 -6.75 6.99 1.35
N GLU A 23 -7.37 6.47 0.29
CA GLU A 23 -8.83 6.37 0.18
C GLU A 23 -9.44 5.50 1.30
N LEU A 24 -8.83 4.36 1.60
CA LEU A 24 -9.27 3.49 2.70
C LEU A 24 -9.21 4.21 4.05
N GLU A 25 -8.18 5.01 4.28
CA GLU A 25 -8.06 5.83 5.49
C GLU A 25 -9.20 6.86 5.58
N HIS A 26 -9.56 7.51 4.47
CA HIS A 26 -10.67 8.46 4.41
C HIS A 26 -12.05 7.80 4.53
N PHE A 27 -12.18 6.53 4.13
CA PHE A 27 -13.37 5.72 4.38
C PHE A 27 -13.49 5.23 5.83
N GLY A 28 -12.54 5.59 6.70
CA GLY A 28 -12.59 5.31 8.12
C GLY A 28 -11.88 4.02 8.53
N MET A 29 -11.02 3.47 7.67
CA MET A 29 -10.17 2.35 8.05
C MET A 29 -9.17 2.80 9.14
N PRO A 30 -9.21 2.21 10.34
CA PRO A 30 -8.35 2.63 11.45
C PRO A 30 -6.96 2.00 11.31
N PHE A 31 -6.12 2.61 10.48
CA PHE A 31 -4.70 2.25 10.40
C PHE A 31 -3.95 2.65 11.67
N ASP A 32 -3.00 1.81 12.08
CA ASP A 32 -2.03 2.16 13.12
C ASP A 32 -1.27 3.43 12.72
N ARG A 33 -0.99 4.30 13.69
CA ARG A 33 -0.34 5.59 13.46
C ARG A 33 1.00 5.68 14.16
N ASN A 34 1.93 6.36 13.50
CA ASN A 34 3.13 6.89 14.14
C ASN A 34 2.76 8.01 15.14
N PRO A 35 3.65 8.38 16.07
CA PRO A 35 3.44 9.51 16.98
C PRO A 35 3.17 10.85 16.29
N ASP A 36 3.55 10.99 15.02
CA ASP A 36 3.31 12.17 14.17
C ASP A 36 1.96 12.14 13.42
N GLY A 37 1.17 11.06 13.57
CA GLY A 37 -0.13 10.89 12.93
C GLY A 37 -0.10 10.28 11.51
N THR A 38 1.07 9.94 10.97
CA THR A 38 1.18 9.25 9.68
C THR A 38 0.85 7.76 9.79
N ILE A 39 0.44 7.12 8.69
CA ILE A 39 0.15 5.68 8.65
C ILE A 39 1.43 4.89 8.92
N TYR A 40 1.40 4.05 9.95
CA TYR A 40 2.51 3.17 10.30
C TYR A 40 2.71 2.10 9.22
N GLN A 41 3.95 1.96 8.73
CA GLN A 41 4.35 0.90 7.81
C GLN A 41 5.33 -0.03 8.52
N ARG A 42 4.98 -1.32 8.59
CA ARG A 42 5.89 -2.36 9.09
C ARG A 42 6.63 -3.01 7.93
N PRO A 43 7.90 -3.39 8.10
CA PRO A 43 8.60 -4.18 7.09
C PRO A 43 7.86 -5.50 6.86
N PHE A 44 7.62 -5.82 5.59
CA PHE A 44 7.07 -7.07 5.13
C PHE A 44 7.97 -7.60 4.00
N GLY A 45 8.09 -8.93 3.87
CA GLY A 45 9.19 -9.64 3.20
C GLY A 45 9.64 -9.06 1.84
N GLY A 46 10.98 -9.02 1.67
CA GLY A 46 11.68 -8.47 0.50
C GLY A 46 11.82 -9.41 -0.69
#